data_AF-A0A6J4U8W0-F1
#
_entry.id   AF-A0A6J4U8W0-F1
#
_cell.length_a   1.000
_cell.length_b   1.000
_cell.length_c   1.000
_cell.angle_alpha   90.00
_cell.angle_beta   90.00
_cell.angle_gamma   90.00
#
_symmetry.space_group_name_H-M   'P 1'
#
loop_
_entity.id
_entity.type
_entity.pdbx_description
1 polymer ?
#
loop_
_entity_poly.entity_id
_entity_poly.type
_entity_poly.pdbx_seq_one_letter_code
_entity_poly.pdbx_strand_id
1 'polypeptide(L)'
;MLRSSARTASLAVLASCAVVAVSAPEAAGAATIGSPKVLKAGQKLPIDFVTGLRRGRPIPRGHEVISRTVALGPRETTELRMRCRSTAPRIRTLGFPDGPSELGFVVVRPRRYAGRREVRIRVYLAPDVREEGARGIAYVVCRKARR
;
A
#
# COMPACT_ATOMS: atom_id res chain seq x y z
N MET A 1 -43.31 43.79 67.41
CA MET A 1 -43.96 43.77 66.07
C MET A 1 -43.62 42.46 65.40
N LEU A 2 -44.66 41.74 64.96
CA LEU A 2 -44.65 40.33 64.55
C LEU A 2 -44.26 40.14 63.07
N ARG A 3 -43.51 39.05 62.83
CA ARG A 3 -43.60 38.08 61.71
C ARG A 3 -43.35 38.53 60.26
N SER A 4 -42.40 37.84 59.61
CA SER A 4 -42.57 37.02 58.38
C SER A 4 -41.21 36.37 58.06
N SER A 5 -40.92 35.08 58.27
CA SER A 5 -41.46 33.81 57.72
C SER A 5 -41.37 33.65 56.19
N ALA A 6 -40.18 33.20 55.76
CA ALA A 6 -39.85 32.01 54.95
C ALA A 6 -40.64 31.60 53.68
N ARG A 7 -39.88 30.92 52.79
CA ARG A 7 -40.20 30.14 51.57
C ARG A 7 -40.07 30.99 50.29
N THR A 8 -39.35 30.56 49.24
CA THR A 8 -39.67 29.44 48.34
C THR A 8 -38.41 29.14 47.51
N ALA A 9 -37.79 27.96 47.64
CA ALA A 9 -37.89 26.79 46.75
C ALA A 9 -37.19 26.92 45.37
N SER A 10 -36.31 25.94 45.15
CA SER A 10 -35.42 25.67 44.03
C SER A 10 -36.09 25.57 42.65
N LEU A 11 -35.37 25.98 41.61
CA LEU A 11 -35.50 25.46 40.25
C LEU A 11 -34.13 25.50 39.57
N ALA A 12 -33.37 24.41 39.71
CA ALA A 12 -32.16 24.17 38.91
C ALA A 12 -32.61 23.61 37.55
N VAL A 13 -32.54 24.44 36.52
CA VAL A 13 -32.83 24.04 35.14
C VAL A 13 -31.63 23.27 34.61
N LEU A 14 -31.76 21.95 34.49
CA LEU A 14 -30.81 21.08 33.81
C LEU A 14 -30.92 21.32 32.29
N ALA A 15 -30.03 22.18 31.77
CA ALA A 15 -29.83 22.35 30.34
C ALA A 15 -29.25 21.06 29.74
N SER A 16 -30.07 20.35 28.98
CA SER A 16 -29.68 19.16 28.23
C SER A 16 -28.95 19.61 26.96
N CYS A 17 -27.62 19.56 26.97
CA CYS A 17 -26.83 19.73 25.76
C CYS A 17 -27.12 18.57 24.80
N ALA A 18 -27.91 18.81 23.76
CA ALA A 18 -28.02 17.92 22.63
C ALA A 18 -26.66 17.85 21.93
N VAL A 19 -25.90 16.79 22.22
CA VAL A 19 -24.66 16.47 21.50
C VAL A 19 -25.07 16.04 20.11
N VAL A 20 -24.99 16.95 19.14
CA VAL A 20 -25.06 16.60 17.73
C VAL A 20 -23.79 15.79 17.46
N ALA A 21 -23.94 14.48 17.35
CA ALA A 21 -22.89 13.61 16.85
C ALA A 21 -22.64 14.00 15.39
N VAL A 22 -21.76 14.97 15.18
CA VAL A 22 -21.17 15.23 13.87
C VAL A 22 -20.38 13.96 13.52
N SER A 23 -20.97 13.14 12.67
CA SER A 23 -20.24 12.09 11.97
C SER A 23 -19.14 12.79 11.17
N ALA A 24 -17.92 12.82 11.73
CA ALA A 24 -16.76 13.27 11.00
C ALA A 24 -16.67 12.43 9.72
N PRO A 25 -16.46 13.03 8.54
CA PRO A 25 -16.20 12.25 7.34
C PRO A 25 -14.94 11.43 7.63
N GLU A 26 -15.10 10.11 7.56
CA GLU A 26 -13.98 9.17 7.65
C GLU A 26 -12.96 9.61 6.60
N ALA A 27 -11.81 10.10 7.06
CA ALA A 27 -10.74 10.50 6.19
C ALA A 27 -10.42 9.30 5.30
N ALA A 28 -10.57 9.45 3.98
CA ALA A 28 -10.19 8.45 3.00
C ALA A 28 -8.79 7.95 3.37
N GLY A 29 -8.72 6.70 3.84
CA GLY A 29 -7.51 6.16 4.46
C GLY A 29 -6.36 6.20 3.45
N ALA A 30 -5.24 6.80 3.85
CA ALA A 30 -4.07 6.91 3.00
C ALA A 30 -3.52 5.51 2.63
N ALA A 31 -2.94 5.43 1.43
CA ALA A 31 -2.43 4.21 0.83
C ALA A 31 -1.45 3.54 1.79
N THR A 32 -1.69 2.26 2.06
CA THR A 32 -0.82 1.50 2.94
C THR A 32 0.19 0.73 2.10
N ILE A 33 1.48 1.02 2.30
CA ILE A 33 2.56 0.30 1.63
C ILE A 33 3.35 -0.52 2.65
N GLY A 34 3.28 -1.84 2.53
CA GLY A 34 3.97 -2.74 3.44
C GLY A 34 5.49 -2.71 3.30
N SER A 35 6.17 -3.26 4.31
CA SER A 35 7.62 -3.40 4.34
C SER A 35 8.13 -4.33 3.22
N PRO A 36 9.34 -4.08 2.67
CA PRO A 36 9.91 -4.93 1.64
C PRO A 36 10.28 -6.32 2.18
N LYS A 37 9.78 -7.36 1.52
CA LYS A 37 10.18 -8.75 1.74
C LYS A 37 11.13 -9.20 0.63
N VAL A 38 12.25 -9.81 1.02
CA VAL A 38 13.29 -10.29 0.10
C VAL A 38 13.30 -11.80 0.04
N LEU A 39 13.04 -12.35 -1.14
CA LEU A 39 13.23 -13.76 -1.46
C LEU A 39 14.60 -13.94 -2.11
N LYS A 40 15.39 -14.89 -1.58
CA LYS A 40 16.75 -15.16 -2.03
C LYS A 40 16.80 -16.34 -3.01
N ALA A 41 17.94 -16.51 -3.68
CA ALA A 41 18.22 -17.68 -4.50
C ALA A 41 17.87 -19.00 -3.78
N GLY A 42 17.31 -19.95 -4.54
CA GLY A 42 16.83 -21.23 -4.03
C GLY A 42 15.38 -21.22 -3.54
N GLN A 43 14.84 -20.08 -3.08
CA GLN A 43 13.41 -19.99 -2.73
C GLN A 43 12.55 -20.04 -4.00
N LYS A 44 11.27 -20.43 -3.88
CA LYS A 44 10.35 -20.52 -5.04
C LYS A 44 9.90 -19.14 -5.52
N LEU A 45 9.80 -18.98 -6.83
CA LEU A 45 9.25 -17.79 -7.48
C LEU A 45 7.73 -17.70 -7.22
N PRO A 46 7.20 -16.54 -6.78
CA PRO A 46 5.79 -16.41 -6.41
C PRO A 46 4.85 -16.21 -7.61
N ILE A 47 5.38 -15.70 -8.73
CA ILE A 47 4.63 -15.37 -9.95
C ILE A 47 5.46 -15.71 -11.19
N ASP A 48 4.83 -15.69 -12.36
CA ASP A 48 5.54 -15.67 -13.62
C ASP A 48 6.09 -14.25 -13.89
N PHE A 49 7.26 -14.19 -14.51
CA PHE A 49 7.85 -12.94 -14.96
C PHE A 49 8.09 -12.98 -16.46
N VAL A 50 7.95 -11.84 -17.12
CA VAL A 50 8.14 -11.66 -18.57
C VAL A 50 9.51 -12.14 -19.05
N THR A 51 10.53 -12.14 -18.19
CA THR A 51 11.87 -12.65 -18.52
C THR A 51 12.00 -14.17 -18.53
N GLY A 52 10.90 -14.92 -18.49
CA GLY A 52 10.88 -16.38 -18.50
C GLY A 52 11.13 -17.04 -17.14
N LEU A 53 11.17 -16.28 -16.05
CA LEU A 53 11.22 -16.84 -14.69
C LEU A 53 9.81 -17.28 -14.32
N ARG A 54 9.62 -18.58 -14.07
CA ARG A 54 8.29 -19.18 -13.87
C ARG A 54 7.97 -19.42 -12.40
N ARG A 55 6.71 -19.25 -12.03
CA ARG A 55 6.14 -19.54 -10.71
C ARG A 55 6.51 -20.95 -10.25
N GLY A 56 6.79 -21.10 -8.96
CA GLY A 56 7.16 -22.36 -8.33
C GLY A 56 8.59 -22.85 -8.62
N ARG A 57 9.26 -22.33 -9.66
CA ARG A 57 10.68 -22.63 -9.92
C ARG A 57 11.58 -21.91 -8.91
N PRO A 58 12.76 -22.46 -8.60
CA PRO A 58 13.70 -21.82 -7.69
C PRO A 58 14.26 -20.53 -8.29
N ILE A 59 14.43 -19.50 -7.46
CA ILE A 59 15.09 -18.25 -7.81
C ILE A 59 16.55 -18.56 -8.17
N PRO A 60 17.03 -18.18 -9.38
CA PRO A 60 18.38 -18.51 -9.81
C PRO A 60 19.46 -17.89 -8.93
N ARG A 61 20.65 -18.48 -8.92
CA ARG A 61 21.82 -17.90 -8.24
C ARG A 61 22.10 -16.50 -8.77
N GLY A 62 22.55 -15.62 -7.88
CA GLY A 62 22.81 -14.22 -8.19
C GLY A 62 21.56 -13.35 -8.40
N HIS A 63 20.36 -13.90 -8.16
CA HIS A 63 19.10 -13.15 -8.18
C HIS A 63 18.49 -13.04 -6.77
N GLU A 64 17.75 -11.97 -6.57
CA GLU A 64 16.86 -11.76 -5.43
C GLU A 64 15.52 -11.21 -5.95
N VAL A 65 14.42 -11.56 -5.30
CA VAL A 65 13.10 -11.00 -5.60
C VAL A 65 12.67 -10.17 -4.42
N ILE A 66 12.33 -8.91 -4.66
CA ILE A 66 11.81 -8.02 -3.63
C ILE A 66 10.33 -7.81 -3.90
N SER A 67 9.54 -7.94 -2.85
CA SER A 67 8.08 -7.80 -2.89
C SER A 67 7.63 -6.74 -1.90
N ARG A 68 6.59 -5.97 -2.27
CA ARG A 68 5.90 -5.03 -1.38
C ARG A 68 4.41 -5.18 -1.56
N THR A 69 3.69 -5.30 -0.45
CA THR A 69 2.23 -5.21 -0.43
C THR A 69 1.82 -3.74 -0.59
N VAL A 70 0.73 -3.51 -1.31
CA VAL A 70 0.10 -2.20 -1.48
C VAL A 70 -1.39 -2.39 -1.25
N ALA A 71 -1.97 -1.52 -0.42
CA ALA A 71 -3.41 -1.38 -0.26
C ALA A 71 -3.79 0.06 -0.61
N LEU A 72 -4.78 0.21 -1.48
CA LEU A 72 -5.34 1.49 -1.88
C LEU A 72 -6.79 1.55 -1.37
N GLY A 73 -7.15 2.68 -0.75
CA GLY A 73 -8.54 3.01 -0.47
C GLY A 73 -9.29 3.45 -1.73
N PRO A 74 -10.61 3.69 -1.64
CA PRO A 74 -11.42 4.10 -2.78
C PRO A 74 -10.87 5.33 -3.50
N ARG A 75 -10.86 5.28 -4.84
CA ARG A 75 -10.37 6.33 -5.76
C ARG A 75 -8.94 6.79 -5.52
N GLU A 76 -8.15 6.01 -4.79
CA GLU A 76 -6.79 6.38 -4.44
C GLU A 76 -5.76 5.99 -5.53
N THR A 77 -4.64 6.70 -5.54
CA THR A 77 -3.42 6.31 -6.26
C THR A 77 -2.20 6.62 -5.39
N THR A 78 -1.11 5.85 -5.55
CA THR A 78 0.14 6.09 -4.81
C THR A 78 1.37 5.83 -5.67
N GLU A 79 2.52 6.35 -5.24
CA GLU A 79 3.83 6.08 -5.85
C GLU A 79 4.62 5.09 -4.97
N LEU A 80 4.81 3.89 -5.50
CA LEU A 80 5.62 2.84 -4.89
C LEU A 80 7.08 2.93 -5.35
N ARG A 81 7.98 3.13 -4.38
CA ARG A 81 9.44 3.00 -4.59
C ARG A 81 9.90 1.56 -4.34
N MET A 82 10.48 0.93 -5.37
CA MET A 82 11.06 -0.40 -5.33
C MET A 82 12.57 -0.31 -5.55
N ARG A 83 13.37 -0.85 -4.62
CA ARG A 83 14.84 -0.73 -4.64
C ARG A 83 15.50 -2.09 -4.34
N CYS A 84 16.51 -2.46 -5.14
CA CYS A 84 17.34 -3.63 -4.89
C CYS A 84 18.18 -3.46 -3.61
N ARG A 85 18.25 -4.48 -2.75
CA ARG A 85 18.80 -4.34 -1.39
C ARG A 85 20.32 -4.42 -1.37
N SER A 86 20.91 -5.35 -2.14
CA SER A 86 22.38 -5.44 -2.21
C SER A 86 22.98 -4.19 -2.91
N THR A 87 24.30 -3.99 -2.80
CA THR A 87 25.03 -2.84 -3.35
C THR A 87 25.26 -2.91 -4.86
N ALA A 88 25.51 -4.12 -5.40
CA ALA A 88 25.70 -4.38 -6.83
C ALA A 88 24.51 -4.95 -7.65
N PRO A 89 23.34 -5.33 -7.09
CA PRO A 89 22.23 -5.83 -7.86
C PRO A 89 21.55 -4.70 -8.64
N ARG A 90 21.10 -5.04 -9.84
CA ARG A 90 20.32 -4.18 -10.72
C ARG A 90 18.99 -4.84 -11.02
N ILE A 91 17.96 -4.02 -11.19
CA ILE A 91 16.64 -4.46 -11.62
C ILE A 91 16.79 -5.12 -12.98
N ARG A 92 16.27 -6.34 -13.11
CA ARG A 92 16.17 -7.09 -14.35
C ARG A 92 14.77 -7.00 -14.93
N THR A 93 13.76 -7.21 -14.09
CA THR A 93 12.35 -7.13 -14.49
C THR A 93 11.48 -6.76 -13.30
N LEU A 94 10.30 -6.26 -13.62
CA LEU A 94 9.17 -6.14 -12.70
C LEU A 94 8.25 -7.34 -12.91
N GLY A 95 7.42 -7.61 -11.91
CA GLY A 95 6.37 -8.60 -12.00
C GLY A 95 5.18 -8.17 -11.16
N PHE A 96 4.01 -8.44 -11.70
CA PHE A 96 2.72 -8.20 -11.08
C PHE A 96 1.93 -9.52 -11.17
N PRO A 97 0.99 -9.79 -10.24
CA PRO A 97 0.24 -11.02 -10.27
C PRO A 97 -0.42 -11.27 -11.63
N ASP A 98 -0.37 -12.51 -12.09
CA ASP A 98 -1.03 -12.92 -13.33
C ASP A 98 -2.56 -12.93 -13.13
N GLY A 99 -3.32 -12.41 -14.11
CA GLY A 99 -4.78 -12.36 -14.09
C GLY A 99 -5.35 -10.94 -14.00
N PRO A 100 -6.69 -10.79 -13.95
CA PRO A 100 -7.31 -9.50 -13.68
C PRO A 100 -6.84 -9.03 -12.30
N SER A 101 -6.02 -7.99 -12.29
CA SER A 101 -5.52 -7.36 -11.06
C SER A 101 -6.37 -6.13 -10.81
N GLU A 102 -6.97 -6.09 -9.62
CA GLU A 102 -7.67 -4.93 -9.07
C GLU A 102 -6.76 -3.68 -9.00
N LEU A 103 -5.44 -3.91 -8.99
CA LEU A 103 -4.42 -2.86 -9.06
C LEU A 103 -3.74 -2.80 -10.44
N GLY A 104 -3.68 -1.61 -11.02
CA GLY A 104 -2.83 -1.26 -12.15
C GLY A 104 -1.47 -0.71 -11.69
N PHE A 105 -0.43 -0.98 -12.49
CA PHE A 105 0.95 -0.58 -12.21
C PHE A 105 1.59 0.05 -13.44
N VAL A 106 2.11 1.28 -13.29
CA VAL A 106 2.82 1.98 -14.36
C VAL A 106 4.16 2.51 -13.87
N VAL A 107 5.23 2.24 -14.62
CA VAL A 107 6.56 2.79 -14.30
C VAL A 107 6.57 4.29 -14.55
N VAL A 108 6.82 5.08 -13.50
CA VAL A 108 6.92 6.54 -13.58
C VAL A 108 8.35 6.94 -13.90
N ARG A 109 9.32 6.40 -13.15
CA ARG A 109 10.74 6.71 -13.34
C ARG A 109 11.69 5.69 -12.73
N PRO A 110 12.85 5.44 -13.35
CA PRO A 110 13.15 5.79 -14.74
C PRO A 110 12.35 4.88 -15.70
N ARG A 111 11.94 5.40 -16.87
CA ARG A 111 11.24 4.59 -17.89
C ARG A 111 12.06 3.36 -18.31
N ARG A 112 13.38 3.52 -18.44
CA ARG A 112 14.34 2.42 -18.57
C ARG A 112 14.87 2.02 -17.19
N TYR A 113 14.14 1.14 -16.52
CA TYR A 113 14.47 0.66 -15.17
C TYR A 113 15.48 -0.50 -15.17
N ALA A 114 15.58 -1.27 -16.25
CA ALA A 114 16.53 -2.37 -16.34
C ALA A 114 17.97 -1.84 -16.17
N GLY A 115 18.78 -2.52 -15.35
CA GLY A 115 20.14 -2.06 -15.02
C GLY A 115 20.22 -0.97 -13.95
N ARG A 116 19.09 -0.48 -13.43
CA ARG A 116 19.04 0.51 -12.33
C ARG A 116 18.92 -0.19 -10.98
N ARG A 117 19.18 0.52 -9.88
CA ARG A 117 19.00 -0.02 -8.52
C ARG A 117 17.61 0.23 -7.96
N GLU A 118 16.86 1.11 -8.60
CA GLU A 118 15.58 1.61 -8.11
C GLU A 118 14.65 1.95 -9.27
N VAL A 119 13.36 1.77 -9.02
CA VAL A 119 12.27 2.22 -9.87
C VAL A 119 11.14 2.76 -9.00
N ARG A 120 10.42 3.73 -9.54
CA ARG A 120 9.18 4.27 -8.99
C ARG A 120 8.02 3.90 -9.89
N ILE A 121 6.98 3.36 -9.28
CA ILE A 121 5.82 2.77 -9.94
C ILE A 121 4.58 3.48 -9.38
N ARG A 122 3.75 4.04 -10.25
CA ARG A 122 2.43 4.51 -9.85
C ARG A 122 1.52 3.29 -9.76
N VAL A 123 0.82 3.17 -8.64
CA VAL A 123 -0.19 2.15 -8.40
C VAL A 123 -1.55 2.84 -8.35
N TYR A 124 -2.53 2.27 -9.04
CA TYR A 124 -3.88 2.81 -9.13
C TYR A 124 -4.90 1.66 -9.17
N LEU A 125 -6.15 1.97 -8.86
CA LEU A 125 -7.26 1.00 -8.93
C LEU A 125 -7.72 0.80 -10.37
N ALA A 126 -8.02 -0.45 -10.74
CA ALA A 126 -8.76 -0.75 -11.96
C ALA A 126 -10.17 -0.13 -11.90
N PRO A 127 -10.80 0.22 -13.04
CA PRO A 127 -12.04 0.99 -13.06
C PRO A 127 -13.21 0.39 -12.28
N ASP A 128 -13.31 -0.94 -12.29
CA ASP A 128 -14.35 -1.77 -11.67
C ASP A 128 -14.29 -1.81 -10.14
N VAL A 129 -13.11 -1.60 -9.56
CA VAL A 129 -12.89 -1.69 -8.10
C VAL A 129 -12.56 -0.33 -7.46
N ARG A 130 -12.78 0.78 -8.18
CA ARG A 130 -12.42 2.12 -7.70
C ARG A 130 -13.16 2.53 -6.43
N GLU A 131 -14.37 2.01 -6.22
CA GLU A 131 -15.22 2.42 -5.10
C GLU A 131 -14.98 1.58 -3.83
N GLU A 132 -14.36 0.41 -3.97
CA GLU A 132 -14.11 -0.52 -2.85
C GLU A 132 -12.66 -0.43 -2.34
N GLY A 133 -11.74 -0.02 -3.22
CA GLY A 133 -10.31 -0.14 -2.96
C GLY A 133 -9.82 -1.56 -3.26
N ALA A 134 -8.52 -1.79 -3.08
CA ALA A 134 -7.92 -3.07 -3.43
C ALA A 134 -6.59 -3.31 -2.72
N ARG A 135 -6.16 -4.57 -2.71
CA ARG A 135 -4.86 -4.99 -2.19
C ARG A 135 -4.11 -5.83 -3.22
N GLY A 136 -2.80 -5.64 -3.28
CA GLY A 136 -1.96 -6.45 -4.15
C GLY A 136 -0.49 -6.40 -3.77
N ILE A 137 0.34 -7.05 -4.60
CA ILE A 137 1.78 -7.17 -4.35
C ILE A 137 2.53 -6.80 -5.63
N ALA A 138 3.46 -5.88 -5.52
CA ALA A 138 4.42 -5.58 -6.57
C ALA A 138 5.71 -6.35 -6.33
N TYR A 139 6.28 -6.92 -7.40
CA TYR A 139 7.54 -7.64 -7.37
C TYR A 139 8.60 -6.97 -8.25
N VAL A 140 9.84 -7.01 -7.81
CA VAL A 140 11.01 -6.68 -8.63
C VAL A 140 12.04 -7.80 -8.53
N VAL A 141 12.54 -8.23 -9.68
CA VAL A 141 13.66 -9.16 -9.76
C VAL A 141 14.94 -8.36 -9.92
N CYS A 142 15.84 -8.55 -8.98
CA CYS A 142 17.14 -7.93 -8.94
C CYS A 142 18.21 -9.00 -9.22
N ARG A 143 19.24 -8.63 -9.99
CA ARG A 143 20.34 -9.51 -10.36
C ARG A 143 21.67 -8.83 -10.05
N LYS A 144 22.60 -9.55 -9.41
CA LYS A 144 23.98 -9.06 -9.21
C LYS A 144 24.60 -8.66 -10.54
N ALA A 145 25.29 -7.52 -10.58
CA ALA A 145 26.14 -7.17 -11.71
C ALA A 145 27.12 -8.32 -11.97
N ARG A 146 27.25 -8.77 -13.24
CA ARG A 146 28.38 -9.59 -13.64
C ARG A 146 29.62 -8.69 -13.51
N ARG A 147 30.58 -9.11 -12.70
CA ARG A 147 31.93 -8.54 -12.76
C ARG A 147 32.62 -9.10 -14.00
#